data_AF-A0A645A333-F1
#
_entry.id   AF-A0A645A333-F1
#
_cell.length_a   1.000
_cell.length_b   1.000
_cell.length_c   1.000
_cell.angle_alpha   90.00
_cell.angle_beta   90.00
_cell.angle_gamma   90.00
#
_symmetry.space_group_name_H-M   'P 1'
#
loop_
_entity.id
_entity.type
_entity.pdbx_description
1 polymer ?
#
loop_
_entity_poly.entity_id
_entity_poly.type
_entity_poly.pdbx_seq_one_letter_code
_entity_poly.pdbx_strand_id
1 'polypeptide(L)'
;MTRPQWQAVTKEGGLPAGGAHEFELYYDEDEIEAFAQKIRASGSVQVFNPLEEAPWGQRTFRFLDPDGYVVEVGETMQAVVRRFLLGGMTAEQAAERTSMPLPFVRRVQKAL
;
A
#
# COMPACT_ATOMS: atom_id res chain seq x y z
N MET A 1 8.28 -8.87 7.32
CA MET A 1 7.31 -9.97 7.14
C MET A 1 8.05 -11.31 7.19
N THR A 2 7.51 -12.33 7.87
CA THR A 2 8.12 -13.68 7.91
C THR A 2 7.66 -14.54 6.73
N ARG A 3 8.38 -15.62 6.39
CA ARG A 3 7.98 -16.53 5.29
C ARG A 3 6.56 -17.09 5.43
N PRO A 4 6.08 -17.50 6.62
CA PRO A 4 4.68 -17.91 6.80
C PRO A 4 3.67 -16.78 6.57
N GLN A 5 3.97 -15.57 7.05
CA GLN A 5 3.12 -14.39 6.82
C GLN A 5 3.05 -14.06 5.33
N TRP A 6 4.21 -14.08 4.65
CA TRP A 6 4.30 -13.85 3.21
C TRP A 6 3.51 -14.90 2.43
N GLN A 7 3.65 -16.19 2.78
CA GLN A 7 2.92 -17.27 2.14
C GLN A 7 1.41 -17.20 2.36
N ALA A 8 0.93 -16.70 3.50
CA ALA A 8 -0.49 -16.53 3.75
C ALA A 8 -1.09 -15.46 2.82
N VAL A 9 -0.43 -14.32 2.69
CA VAL A 9 -0.86 -13.22 1.81
C VAL A 9 -0.78 -13.63 0.34
N THR A 10 0.16 -14.50 -0.02
CA THR A 10 0.44 -14.88 -1.41
C THR A 10 -0.25 -16.13 -1.93
N LYS A 11 -0.53 -17.12 -1.07
CA LYS A 11 -1.24 -18.35 -1.46
C LYS A 11 -2.73 -18.14 -1.73
N GLU A 12 -3.36 -17.13 -1.15
CA GLU A 12 -4.77 -16.84 -1.41
C GLU A 12 -5.01 -16.24 -2.81
N GLY A 13 -3.96 -15.76 -3.51
CA GLY A 13 -4.09 -14.98 -4.75
C GLY A 13 -3.61 -15.65 -6.06
N GLY A 14 -3.39 -16.97 -6.10
CA GLY A 14 -3.17 -17.68 -7.38
C GLY A 14 -1.89 -17.28 -8.13
N LEU A 15 -0.77 -17.07 -7.43
CA LEU A 15 0.53 -16.80 -8.07
C LEU A 15 0.92 -17.92 -9.06
N PRO A 16 1.47 -17.57 -10.24
CA PRO A 16 1.91 -18.56 -11.22
C PRO A 16 3.08 -19.39 -10.68
N ALA A 17 3.10 -20.68 -11.03
CA ALA A 17 4.17 -21.59 -10.65
C ALA A 17 5.49 -21.19 -11.33
N GLY A 18 6.51 -20.84 -10.54
CA GLY A 18 7.87 -20.55 -11.02
C GLY A 18 8.44 -19.18 -10.64
N GLY A 19 7.65 -18.28 -10.02
CA GLY A 19 8.13 -16.98 -9.54
C GLY A 19 8.96 -17.09 -8.26
N ALA A 20 9.92 -16.18 -8.06
CA ALA A 20 10.66 -16.12 -6.80
C ALA A 20 9.77 -15.48 -5.72
N HIS A 21 9.21 -16.36 -4.89
CA HIS A 21 8.22 -16.06 -3.88
C HIS A 21 8.83 -15.70 -2.51
N GLU A 22 9.97 -15.01 -2.50
CA GLU A 22 10.74 -14.78 -1.28
C GLU A 22 10.90 -13.31 -0.91
N PHE A 23 10.58 -12.41 -1.84
CA PHE A 23 10.61 -10.96 -1.63
C PHE A 23 9.59 -10.26 -2.53
N GLU A 24 9.35 -8.98 -2.24
CA GLU A 24 8.56 -8.07 -3.06
C GLU A 24 9.34 -6.76 -3.24
N LEU A 25 9.07 -6.05 -4.32
CA LEU A 25 9.55 -4.69 -4.51
C LEU A 25 8.50 -3.72 -4.01
N TYR A 26 8.87 -2.85 -3.08
CA TYR A 26 7.97 -1.87 -2.48
C TYR A 26 8.26 -0.46 -3.00
N TYR A 27 7.19 0.24 -3.39
CA TYR A 27 7.22 1.65 -3.80
C TYR A 27 6.13 2.44 -3.08
N ASP A 28 6.35 3.75 -2.96
CA ASP A 28 5.37 4.71 -2.47
C ASP A 28 4.78 5.54 -3.63
N GLU A 29 3.47 5.81 -3.57
CA GLU A 29 2.73 6.66 -4.51
C GLU A 29 1.64 7.45 -3.75
N ASP A 30 1.59 8.76 -3.96
CA ASP A 30 0.59 9.62 -3.29
C ASP A 30 -0.81 9.43 -3.88
N GLU A 31 -0.90 9.27 -5.21
CA GLU A 31 -2.16 9.15 -5.95
C GLU A 31 -2.47 7.70 -6.31
N ILE A 32 -2.54 6.83 -5.29
CA ILE A 32 -2.62 5.37 -5.47
C ILE A 32 -3.86 4.92 -6.25
N GLU A 33 -5.00 5.61 -6.11
CA GLU A 33 -6.20 5.33 -6.90
C GLU A 33 -5.95 5.50 -8.40
N ALA A 34 -5.33 6.63 -8.78
CA ALA A 34 -5.04 6.94 -10.17
C ALA A 34 -3.99 5.97 -10.73
N PHE A 35 -2.99 5.61 -9.94
CA PHE A 35 -2.01 4.60 -10.29
C PHE A 35 -2.67 3.23 -10.55
N ALA A 36 -3.48 2.74 -9.61
CA ALA A 36 -4.16 1.46 -9.75
C ALA A 36 -5.12 1.43 -10.96
N GLN A 37 -5.81 2.55 -11.25
CA GLN A 37 -6.63 2.68 -12.46
C GLN A 37 -5.80 2.59 -13.75
N LYS A 38 -4.65 3.26 -13.80
CA LYS A 38 -3.73 3.18 -14.96
C LYS A 38 -3.26 1.76 -15.20
N ILE A 39 -2.87 1.03 -14.14
CA ILE A 39 -2.46 -0.37 -14.26
C ILE A 39 -3.61 -1.24 -14.78
N ARG A 40 -4.81 -1.12 -14.21
CA ARG A 40 -5.99 -1.86 -14.68
C ARG A 40 -6.33 -1.57 -16.14
N ALA A 41 -6.19 -0.32 -16.58
CA ALA A 41 -6.47 0.09 -17.95
C ALA A 41 -5.44 -0.46 -18.97
N SER A 42 -4.23 -0.85 -18.53
CA SER A 42 -3.22 -1.45 -19.42
C SER A 42 -3.64 -2.81 -19.97
N GLY A 43 -4.43 -3.59 -19.21
CA GLY A 43 -4.89 -4.94 -19.57
C GLY A 43 -3.79 -6.01 -19.65
N SER A 44 -2.51 -5.64 -19.61
CA SER A 44 -1.36 -6.54 -19.75
C SER A 44 -0.71 -6.91 -18.42
N VAL A 45 -1.07 -6.24 -17.32
CA VAL A 45 -0.49 -6.44 -15.99
C VAL A 45 -1.42 -7.31 -15.16
N GLN A 46 -0.88 -8.41 -14.62
CA GLN A 46 -1.64 -9.28 -13.72
C GLN A 46 -1.74 -8.64 -12.34
N VAL A 47 -2.95 -8.21 -11.97
CA VAL A 47 -3.24 -7.72 -10.62
C VAL A 47 -3.27 -8.90 -9.66
N PHE A 48 -2.49 -8.78 -8.60
CA PHE A 48 -2.35 -9.81 -7.56
C PHE A 48 -3.28 -9.51 -6.37
N ASN A 49 -3.21 -8.30 -5.81
CA ASN A 49 -4.20 -7.78 -4.86
C ASN A 49 -4.77 -6.46 -5.40
N PRO A 50 -6.10 -6.27 -5.40
CA PRO A 50 -6.67 -4.94 -5.61
C PRO A 50 -6.24 -3.99 -4.48
N LEU A 51 -6.74 -2.75 -4.52
CA LEU A 51 -6.49 -1.79 -3.44
C LEU A 51 -7.05 -2.34 -2.12
N GLU A 52 -6.16 -2.61 -1.18
CA GLU A 52 -6.48 -3.12 0.16
C GLU A 52 -5.97 -2.15 1.22
N GLU A 53 -6.70 -2.01 2.33
CA GLU A 53 -6.32 -1.13 3.44
C GLU A 53 -5.73 -1.94 4.61
N ALA A 54 -4.51 -1.58 5.02
CA ALA A 54 -3.85 -2.15 6.17
C ALA A 54 -4.49 -1.68 7.50
N PRO A 55 -4.24 -2.37 8.64
CA PRO A 55 -4.77 -1.96 9.93
C PRO A 55 -4.37 -0.56 10.39
N TRP A 56 -3.29 0.03 9.89
CA TRP A 56 -2.88 1.42 10.18
C TRP A 56 -3.40 2.43 9.13
N GLY A 57 -4.24 1.99 8.21
CA GLY A 57 -4.95 2.84 7.26
C GLY A 57 -4.28 3.03 5.91
N GLN A 58 -3.06 2.55 5.71
CA GLN A 58 -2.37 2.63 4.43
C GLN A 58 -3.03 1.73 3.40
N ARG A 59 -3.35 2.27 2.22
CA ARG A 59 -3.82 1.47 1.09
C ARG A 59 -2.66 1.02 0.23
N THR A 60 -2.66 -0.24 -0.18
CA THR A 60 -1.64 -0.79 -1.08
C THR A 60 -2.26 -1.58 -2.22
N PHE A 61 -1.54 -1.64 -3.33
CA PHE A 61 -1.93 -2.32 -4.55
C PHE A 61 -0.79 -3.22 -4.98
N ARG A 62 -1.09 -4.50 -5.26
CA ARG A 62 -0.06 -5.48 -5.66
C ARG A 62 -0.34 -6.03 -7.04
N PHE A 63 0.71 -6.14 -7.84
CA PHE A 63 0.67 -6.73 -9.16
C PHE A 63 1.97 -7.49 -9.46
N LEU A 64 1.97 -8.24 -10.56
CA LEU A 64 3.14 -8.97 -11.00
C LEU A 64 3.86 -8.22 -12.12
N ASP A 65 5.18 -8.20 -12.03
CA ASP A 65 6.02 -7.83 -13.16
C ASP A 65 6.01 -8.95 -14.24
N PRO A 66 6.62 -8.72 -15.43
CA PRO A 66 6.65 -9.72 -16.50
C PRO A 66 7.34 -11.04 -16.12
N ASP A 67 8.22 -11.04 -15.12
CA ASP A 67 8.96 -12.20 -14.63
C ASP A 67 8.25 -12.90 -13.45
N GLY A 68 7.10 -12.39 -13.01
CA GLY A 68 6.26 -12.99 -11.96
C GLY A 68 6.64 -12.60 -10.53
N TYR A 69 7.43 -11.55 -10.34
CA TYR A 69 7.74 -10.99 -9.02
C TYR A 69 6.63 -10.05 -8.55
N VAL A 70 6.37 -10.05 -7.24
CA VAL A 70 5.39 -9.15 -6.62
C VAL A 70 5.97 -7.75 -6.53
N VAL A 71 5.23 -6.79 -7.09
CA VAL A 71 5.43 -5.35 -6.89
C VAL A 71 4.28 -4.83 -6.03
N GLU A 72 4.61 -4.28 -4.87
CA GLU A 72 3.68 -3.59 -3.99
C GLU A 72 3.89 -2.08 -4.12
N VAL A 73 2.79 -1.36 -4.34
CA VAL A 73 2.77 0.10 -4.31
C VAL A 73 1.80 0.53 -3.23
N GLY A 74 2.29 1.28 -2.25
CA GLY A 74 1.51 1.80 -1.14
C GLY A 74 1.35 3.31 -1.20
N GLU A 75 0.33 3.82 -0.52
CA GLU A 75 0.29 5.25 -0.19
C GLU A 75 1.51 5.65 0.63
N THR A 76 2.09 6.83 0.36
CA THR A 76 3.05 7.40 1.33
C THR A 76 2.33 7.59 2.67
N MET A 77 3.04 7.38 3.78
CA MET A 77 2.46 7.66 5.10
C MET A 77 2.07 9.13 5.27
N GLN A 78 2.67 10.05 4.50
CA GLN A 78 2.24 11.44 4.44
C GLN A 78 0.86 11.60 3.78
N ALA A 79 0.61 10.92 2.66
CA ALA A 79 -0.70 10.90 2.00
C ALA A 79 -1.78 10.27 2.89
N VAL A 80 -1.47 9.15 3.57
CA VAL A 80 -2.38 8.50 4.54
C VAL A 80 -2.77 9.47 5.65
N VAL A 81 -1.78 10.12 6.28
CA VAL A 81 -2.03 11.09 7.35
C VAL A 81 -2.84 12.27 6.83
N ARG A 82 -2.50 12.81 5.65
CA ARG A 82 -3.24 13.90 5.00
C ARG A 82 -4.71 13.52 4.77
N ARG A 83 -4.97 12.32 4.27
CA ARG A 83 -6.34 11.80 4.05
C ARG A 83 -7.13 11.74 5.34
N PHE A 84 -6.53 11.27 6.44
CA PHE A 84 -7.22 11.23 7.74
C PHE A 84 -7.50 12.61 8.34
N LEU A 85 -6.54 13.54 8.25
CA LEU A 85 -6.72 14.91 8.72
C LEU A 85 -7.80 15.64 7.91
N LEU A 86 -7.78 15.53 6.58
CA LEU A 86 -8.82 16.08 5.71
C LEU A 86 -10.19 15.41 5.92
N GLY A 87 -10.20 14.15 6.37
CA GLY A 87 -11.39 13.42 6.80
C GLY A 87 -11.91 13.83 8.19
N GLY A 88 -11.29 14.80 8.86
CA GLY A 88 -11.76 15.38 10.11
C GLY A 88 -11.13 14.78 11.39
N MET A 89 -10.16 13.88 11.28
CA MET A 89 -9.41 13.43 12.46
C MET A 89 -8.51 14.55 13.01
N THR A 90 -8.35 14.59 14.33
CA THR A 90 -7.29 15.42 14.95
C THR A 90 -5.90 14.82 14.70
N ALA A 91 -4.84 15.59 14.93
CA ALA A 91 -3.48 15.09 14.82
C ALA A 91 -3.20 13.93 15.79
N GLU A 92 -3.79 13.97 16.97
CA GLU A 92 -3.69 12.91 17.98
C GLU A 92 -4.39 11.63 17.52
N GLN A 93 -5.62 11.75 16.99
CA GLN A 93 -6.37 10.60 16.44
C GLN A 93 -5.66 9.99 15.22
N ALA A 94 -5.13 10.82 14.32
CA ALA A 94 -4.39 10.35 13.16
C ALA A 94 -3.07 9.67 13.55
N ALA A 95 -2.36 10.19 14.56
CA ALA A 95 -1.14 9.56 15.09
C ALA A 95 -1.43 8.20 15.72
N GLU A 96 -2.50 8.09 16.51
CA GLU A 96 -2.95 6.81 17.08
C GLU A 96 -3.35 5.82 15.97
N ARG A 97 -4.19 6.26 15.02
CA ARG A 97 -4.69 5.42 13.92
C ARG A 97 -3.57 4.86 13.04
N THR A 98 -2.56 5.68 12.72
CA THR A 98 -1.46 5.33 11.80
C THR A 98 -0.24 4.75 12.50
N SER A 99 -0.19 4.82 13.83
CA SER A 99 1.02 4.58 14.63
C SER A 99 2.22 5.48 14.27
N MET A 100 2.00 6.55 13.51
CA MET A 100 3.05 7.52 13.18
C MET A 100 3.32 8.45 14.36
N PRO A 101 4.58 8.87 14.58
CA PRO A 101 4.89 9.81 15.65
C PRO A 101 4.07 11.10 15.55
N LEU A 102 3.48 11.56 16.65
CA LEU A 102 2.73 12.81 16.68
C LEU A 102 3.49 14.02 16.09
N PRO A 103 4.83 14.18 16.28
CA PRO A 103 5.58 15.23 15.62
C PRO A 103 5.58 15.15 14.08
N PHE A 104 5.56 13.94 13.52
CA PHE A 104 5.42 13.74 12.07
C PHE A 104 4.02 14.17 11.61
N VAL A 105 2.97 13.70 12.31
CA VAL A 105 1.59 14.03 11.96
C VAL A 105 1.33 15.54 12.03
N ARG A 106 1.82 16.22 13.07
CA ARG A 106 1.72 17.67 13.20
C ARG A 106 2.48 18.43 12.11
N ARG A 107 3.57 17.86 11.58
CA ARG A 107 4.28 18.45 10.44
C ARG A 107 3.42 18.37 9.17
N VAL A 108 2.81 17.21 8.92
CA VAL A 108 1.86 17.04 7.81
C VAL A 108 0.67 18.00 7.96
N GLN A 109 0.08 18.09 9.15
CA GLN A 109 -1.04 18.99 9.43
C GLN A 109 -0.74 20.47 9.12
N LYS A 110 0.48 20.93 9.44
CA LYS A 110 0.93 22.31 9.14
C LYS A 110 1.12 22.58 7.65
N ALA A 111 1.24 21.55 6.83
CA ALA A 111 1.48 21.63 5.39
C ALA A 111 0.21 21.37 4.56
N LEU A 112 -0.94 21.18 5.20
CA LEU A 112 -2.26 21.11 4.56
C LEU A 112 -2.75 22.49 4.14
#